data_AF-A0A5R9P074-F1
#
_entry.id   AF-A0A5R9P074-F1
#
_cell.length_a   1.000
_cell.length_b   1.000
_cell.length_c   1.000
_cell.angle_alpha   90.00
_cell.angle_beta   90.00
_cell.angle_gamma   90.00
#
_symmetry.space_group_name_H-M   'P 1'
#
loop_
_entity.id
_entity.type
_entity.pdbx_description
1 polymer ?
#
loop_
_entity_poly.entity_id
_entity_poly.type
_entity_poly.pdbx_seq_one_letter_code
_entity_poly.pdbx_strand_id
1 'polypeptide(L)'
;MDRYVIEHGDVWLKSETKTVLSSGLQHVCRGSEQLAIAFIDDQLLKMGSEASVRSWVEKNRLKVIGDGEIIVVSMPVAEATVAEFNACKENPNRVKALIENLTRLGVADPSLFDIPRYPI
;
A
#
# COMPACT_ATOMS: atom_id res chain seq x y z
N MET A 1 -6.25 1.11 15.97
CA MET A 1 -5.76 1.71 14.72
C MET A 1 -6.53 1.14 13.53
N ASP A 2 -6.79 1.92 12.48
CA ASP A 2 -7.42 1.36 11.27
C ASP A 2 -6.45 0.41 10.56
N ARG A 3 -6.92 -0.76 10.11
CA ARG A 3 -6.09 -1.80 9.48
C ARG A 3 -6.66 -2.28 8.16
N TYR A 4 -5.80 -2.66 7.23
CA TYR A 4 -6.19 -3.32 5.99
C TYR A 4 -6.51 -4.79 6.23
N VAL A 5 -7.61 -5.26 5.65
CA VAL A 5 -8.06 -6.66 5.73
C VAL A 5 -8.51 -7.11 4.35
N ILE A 6 -8.34 -8.41 4.05
CA ILE A 6 -8.96 -9.03 2.88
C ILE A 6 -10.31 -9.58 3.31
N GLU A 7 -11.40 -9.05 2.76
CA GLU A 7 -12.76 -9.55 3.00
C GLU A 7 -13.44 -9.70 1.63
N HIS A 8 -14.04 -10.87 1.38
CA HIS A 8 -14.67 -11.23 0.10
C HIS A 8 -13.73 -11.15 -1.13
N GLY A 9 -12.43 -11.34 -0.92
CA GLY A 9 -11.41 -11.25 -1.97
C GLY A 9 -10.88 -9.84 -2.21
N ASP A 10 -11.53 -8.80 -1.68
CA ASP A 10 -11.10 -7.41 -1.84
C ASP A 10 -10.38 -6.89 -0.60
N VAL A 11 -9.59 -5.82 -0.76
CA VAL A 11 -8.92 -5.14 0.34
C VAL A 11 -9.82 -4.04 0.88
N TRP A 12 -10.00 -4.03 2.20
CA TRP A 12 -10.78 -3.05 2.94
C TRP A 12 -9.94 -2.42 4.04
N LEU A 13 -10.10 -1.12 4.23
CA LEU A 13 -9.62 -0.43 5.42
C LEU A 13 -10.69 -0.52 6.49
N LYS A 14 -10.40 -1.26 7.55
CA LYS A 14 -11.27 -1.47 8.69
C LYS A 14 -10.92 -0.47 9.78
N SER A 15 -11.82 0.46 10.05
CA SER A 15 -11.69 1.36 11.18
C SER A 15 -12.07 0.67 12.49
N GLU A 16 -11.28 0.93 13.53
CA GLU A 16 -11.60 0.44 14.88
C GLU A 16 -12.76 1.21 15.51
N THR A 17 -12.91 2.49 15.17
CA THR A 17 -14.03 3.33 15.57
C THR A 17 -15.26 3.02 14.72
N LYS A 18 -15.89 1.88 14.99
CA LYS A 18 -17.23 1.60 14.45
C LYS A 18 -18.24 2.59 15.03
N THR A 19 -18.88 3.36 14.18
CA THR A 19 -20.11 4.07 14.53
C THR A 19 -21.32 3.21 14.16
N VAL A 20 -22.44 3.38 14.87
CA VAL A 20 -23.69 2.60 14.64
C VAL A 20 -24.19 2.69 13.19
N LEU A 21 -23.75 3.70 12.44
CA LEU A 21 -24.19 4.02 11.07
C LEU A 21 -23.21 3.60 9.97
N SER A 22 -22.04 3.02 10.31
CA SER A 22 -21.09 2.55 9.29
C SER A 22 -20.54 1.17 9.66
N SER A 23 -20.33 0.33 8.65
CA SER A 23 -19.65 -0.96 8.81
C SER A 23 -18.21 -0.81 9.32
N GLY A 24 -17.68 0.42 9.32
CA GLY A 24 -16.28 0.72 9.56
C GLY A 24 -15.37 0.20 8.45
N LEU A 25 -15.92 -0.23 7.31
CA LEU A 25 -15.16 -0.76 6.19
C LEU A 25 -15.18 0.24 5.04
N GLN A 26 -14.00 0.67 4.62
CA GLN A 26 -13.80 1.45 3.42
C GLN A 26 -13.13 0.59 2.37
N HIS A 27 -13.72 0.46 1.19
CA HIS A 27 -13.12 -0.28 0.09
C HIS A 27 -11.80 0.38 -0.37
N VAL A 28 -10.76 -0.41 -0.57
CA VAL A 28 -9.41 0.06 -0.92
C VAL A 28 -9.02 -0.33 -2.33
N CYS A 29 -9.06 -1.63 -2.63
CA CYS A 29 -8.79 -2.17 -3.97
C CYS A 29 -9.44 -3.54 -4.13
N ARG A 30 -9.68 -3.93 -5.38
CA ARG A 30 -10.18 -5.28 -5.67
C ARG A 30 -9.08 -6.32 -5.49
N GLY A 31 -9.45 -7.58 -5.22
CA GLY A 31 -8.50 -8.69 -5.14
C GLY A 31 -7.71 -8.98 -6.42
N SER A 32 -8.31 -8.65 -7.56
CA SER A 32 -7.69 -8.78 -8.88
C SER A 32 -6.75 -7.61 -9.24
N GLU A 33 -6.71 -6.57 -8.41
CA GLU A 33 -5.86 -5.41 -8.62
C GLU A 33 -4.53 -5.55 -7.86
N GLN A 34 -3.59 -4.66 -8.20
CA GLN A 34 -2.37 -4.49 -7.45
C GLN A 34 -2.62 -3.54 -6.26
N LEU A 35 -2.24 -3.95 -5.06
CA LEU A 35 -2.18 -3.10 -3.89
C LEU A 35 -0.86 -2.34 -3.91
N ALA A 36 -0.92 -1.03 -3.75
CA ALA A 36 0.23 -0.14 -3.85
C ALA A 36 0.39 0.77 -2.65
N ILE A 37 1.64 1.18 -2.44
CA ILE A 37 2.11 2.05 -1.38
C ILE A 37 3.04 3.10 -1.99
N ALA A 38 2.80 4.36 -1.65
CA ALA A 38 3.66 5.48 -1.97
C ALA A 38 4.31 5.99 -0.69
N PHE A 39 5.61 6.23 -0.74
CA PHE A 39 6.38 6.76 0.37
C PHE A 39 7.52 7.66 -0.13
N ILE A 40 8.05 8.47 0.78
CA ILE A 40 9.24 9.29 0.60
C ILE A 40 10.15 9.05 1.81
N ASP A 41 11.39 8.65 1.58
CA ASP A 41 12.31 8.17 2.63
C ASP A 41 11.68 7.07 3.51
N ASP A 42 11.22 7.42 4.72
CA ASP A 42 10.55 6.55 5.68
C ASP A 42 9.09 6.95 5.97
N GLN A 43 8.60 7.93 5.23
CA GLN A 43 7.29 8.50 5.40
C GLN A 43 6.31 7.89 4.41
N LEU A 44 5.36 7.15 4.97
CA LEU A 44 4.20 6.65 4.25
C LEU A 44 3.31 7.83 3.79
N LEU A 45 3.09 7.95 2.48
CA LEU A 45 2.25 9.01 1.89
C LEU A 45 0.84 8.52 1.57
N LYS A 46 0.74 7.35 0.91
CA LYS A 46 -0.55 6.81 0.48
C LYS A 46 -0.48 5.29 0.33
N MET A 47 -1.60 4.62 0.62
CA MET A 47 -1.85 3.23 0.21
C MET A 47 -3.18 3.11 -0.49
N GLY A 48 -3.32 2.16 -1.41
CA GLY A 48 -4.55 1.93 -2.17
C GLY A 48 -4.33 0.98 -3.34
N SER A 49 -5.31 0.91 -4.25
CA SER A 49 -5.03 0.32 -5.56
C SER A 49 -3.90 1.08 -6.26
N GLU A 50 -3.13 0.39 -7.10
CA GLU A 50 -2.07 0.99 -7.89
C GLU A 50 -2.55 2.23 -8.67
N ALA A 51 -3.70 2.12 -9.34
CA ALA A 51 -4.28 3.23 -10.07
C ALA A 51 -4.59 4.45 -9.16
N SER A 52 -5.12 4.20 -7.96
CA SER A 52 -5.41 5.25 -6.99
C SER A 52 -4.14 5.93 -6.48
N VAL A 53 -3.10 5.14 -6.19
CA VAL A 53 -1.82 5.65 -5.71
C VAL A 53 -1.11 6.46 -6.80
N ARG A 54 -1.05 5.96 -8.04
CA ARG A 54 -0.47 6.68 -9.18
C ARG A 54 -1.18 8.00 -9.44
N SER A 55 -2.52 8.00 -9.48
CA SER A 55 -3.29 9.24 -9.66
C SER A 55 -3.06 10.23 -8.52
N TRP A 56 -2.88 9.74 -7.28
CA TRP A 56 -2.53 10.60 -6.15
C TRP A 56 -1.13 11.22 -6.33
N VAL A 57 -0.13 10.43 -6.72
CA VAL A 57 1.24 10.91 -6.96
C VAL A 57 1.26 11.97 -8.06
N GLU A 58 0.62 11.73 -9.20
CA GLU A 58 0.56 12.71 -10.30
C GLU A 58 -0.02 14.07 -9.85
N LYS A 59 -1.05 14.05 -9.01
CA LYS A 59 -1.74 15.25 -8.51
C LYS A 59 -0.98 15.97 -7.39
N ASN A 60 -0.17 15.24 -6.62
CA ASN A 60 0.39 15.75 -5.36
C ASN A 60 1.92 15.83 -5.34
N ARG A 61 2.63 15.24 -6.31
CA ARG A 61 4.11 15.24 -6.36
C ARG A 61 4.74 16.63 -6.26
N LEU A 62 4.08 17.66 -6.80
CA LEU A 62 4.55 19.06 -6.73
C LEU A 62 4.24 19.75 -5.39
N LYS A 63 3.41 19.14 -4.55
CA LYS A 63 3.00 19.65 -3.23
C LYS A 63 3.71 18.94 -2.08
N VAL A 64 4.36 17.81 -2.35
CA VAL A 64 5.20 17.13 -1.36
C VAL A 64 6.43 18.00 -1.16
N ILE A 65 6.59 18.52 0.06
CA ILE A 65 7.71 19.37 0.44
C ILE A 65 8.80 18.47 1.03
N GLY A 66 9.97 18.46 0.40
CA GLY A 66 11.13 17.68 0.82
C GLY A 66 12.05 17.37 -0.37
N ASP A 67 13.30 17.00 -0.09
CA ASP A 67 14.33 16.74 -1.11
C ASP A 67 14.39 15.26 -1.55
N GLY A 68 13.28 14.52 -1.38
CA GLY A 68 13.22 13.08 -1.63
C GLY A 68 12.40 12.67 -2.86
N GLU A 69 12.70 11.47 -3.38
CA GLU A 69 11.94 10.84 -4.46
C GLU A 69 10.72 10.10 -3.92
N ILE A 70 9.54 10.31 -4.52
CA ILE A 70 8.35 9.50 -4.19
C ILE A 70 8.50 8.14 -4.86
N ILE A 71 8.64 7.11 -4.04
CA ILE A 71 8.72 5.72 -4.49
C ILE A 71 7.32 5.12 -4.40
N VAL A 72 6.90 4.48 -5.49
CA VAL A 72 5.65 3.69 -5.54
C VAL A 72 6.00 2.23 -5.73
N VAL A 73 5.54 1.38 -4.82
CA VAL A 73 5.64 -0.08 -4.94
C VAL A 73 4.25 -0.68 -5.01
N SER A 74 4.05 -1.62 -5.92
CA SER A 74 2.79 -2.33 -6.14
C SER A 74 3.02 -3.83 -6.13
N MET A 75 2.10 -4.58 -5.50
CA MET A 75 2.14 -6.02 -5.34
C MET A 75 0.72 -6.59 -5.41
N PRO A 76 0.51 -7.84 -5.86
CA PRO A 76 -0.78 -8.48 -5.87
C PRO A 76 -1.35 -8.56 -4.46
N VAL A 77 -2.68 -8.52 -4.39
CA VAL A 77 -3.40 -8.68 -3.13
C VAL A 77 -3.17 -10.10 -2.60
N ALA A 78 -2.44 -10.18 -1.49
CA ALA A 78 -2.23 -11.39 -0.72
C ALA A 78 -2.12 -11.06 0.76
N GLU A 79 -2.37 -12.05 1.62
CA GLU A 79 -2.30 -11.87 3.08
C GLU A 79 -0.94 -11.34 3.52
N ALA A 80 0.15 -11.83 2.91
CA ALA A 80 1.51 -11.37 3.19
C ALA A 80 1.73 -9.90 2.81
N THR A 81 1.23 -9.47 1.64
CA THR A 81 1.30 -8.08 1.18
C THR A 81 0.54 -7.16 2.13
N VAL A 82 -0.69 -7.53 2.49
CA VAL A 82 -1.54 -6.74 3.39
C VAL A 82 -0.92 -6.66 4.80
N ALA A 83 -0.32 -7.74 5.29
CA ALA A 83 0.37 -7.77 6.57
C ALA A 83 1.58 -6.81 6.59
N GLU A 84 2.41 -6.83 5.54
CA GLU A 84 3.56 -5.91 5.45
C GLU A 84 3.10 -4.45 5.37
N PHE A 85 2.03 -4.16 4.63
CA PHE A 85 1.48 -2.80 4.50
C PHE A 85 0.90 -2.28 5.83
N ASN A 86 0.23 -3.15 6.60
CA ASN A 86 -0.18 -2.82 7.96
C ASN A 86 1.02 -2.54 8.87
N ALA A 87 2.08 -3.37 8.78
CA ALA A 87 3.30 -3.14 9.55
C ALA A 87 3.98 -1.80 9.21
N CYS A 88 3.98 -1.39 7.93
CA CYS A 88 4.45 -0.07 7.51
C CYS A 88 3.60 1.08 8.04
N LYS A 89 2.29 0.88 8.17
CA LYS A 89 1.39 1.88 8.77
C LYS A 89 1.66 2.05 10.27
N GLU A 90 2.02 0.98 10.96
CA GLU A 90 2.27 1.00 12.41
C GLU A 90 3.70 1.45 12.75
N ASN A 91 4.66 1.21 11.86
CA ASN A 91 6.08 1.49 12.10
C ASN A 91 6.74 2.16 10.89
N PRO A 92 7.02 3.48 10.95
CA PRO A 92 7.74 4.20 9.89
C PRO A 92 9.11 3.61 9.54
N ASN A 93 9.83 3.01 10.50
CA ASN A 93 11.11 2.35 10.21
C ASN A 93 10.94 1.12 9.30
N ARG A 94 9.75 0.52 9.27
CA ARG A 94 9.42 -0.58 8.37
C ARG A 94 9.33 -0.11 6.91
N VAL A 95 8.96 1.16 6.68
CA VAL A 95 8.92 1.78 5.35
C VAL A 95 10.33 1.84 4.72
N LYS A 96 11.37 2.14 5.51
CA LYS A 96 12.77 2.11 5.02
C LYS A 96 13.18 0.77 4.43
N ALA A 97 12.72 -0.31 5.03
CA ALA A 97 13.01 -1.68 4.62
C ALA A 97 11.93 -2.27 3.69
N LEU A 98 10.95 -1.48 3.26
CA LEU A 98 9.77 -1.97 2.54
C LEU A 98 10.13 -2.66 1.23
N ILE A 99 11.02 -2.06 0.43
CA ILE A 99 11.46 -2.66 -0.83
C ILE A 99 12.13 -4.02 -0.57
N GLU A 100 13.01 -4.10 0.43
CA GLU A 100 13.68 -5.35 0.81
C GLU A 100 12.68 -6.40 1.32
N ASN A 101 11.74 -6.00 2.18
CA ASN A 101 10.73 -6.89 2.74
C ASN A 101 9.80 -7.45 1.66
N LEU A 102 9.33 -6.60 0.73
CA LEU A 102 8.50 -7.04 -0.39
C LEU A 102 9.31 -7.90 -1.38
N THR A 103 10.58 -7.55 -1.64
CA THR A 103 11.50 -8.39 -2.43
C THR A 103 11.63 -9.78 -1.82
N ARG A 104 11.83 -9.86 -0.51
CA ARG A 104 11.88 -11.14 0.20
C ARG A 104 10.55 -11.89 0.11
N LEU A 105 9.42 -11.20 0.24
CA LEU A 105 8.09 -11.82 0.15
C LEU A 105 7.84 -12.41 -1.23
N GLY A 106 8.11 -11.69 -2.31
CA GLY A 106 7.87 -12.24 -3.63
C GLY A 106 9.02 -13.12 -4.16
N VAL A 107 10.20 -13.13 -3.56
CA VAL A 107 11.16 -14.25 -3.73
C VAL A 107 10.62 -15.52 -3.07
N ALA A 108 10.01 -15.39 -1.89
CA ALA A 108 9.37 -16.51 -1.20
C ALA A 108 8.09 -16.97 -1.90
N ASP A 109 7.38 -16.07 -2.56
CA ASP A 109 6.18 -16.34 -3.36
C ASP A 109 6.19 -15.53 -4.68
N PRO A 110 6.78 -16.10 -5.75
CA PRO A 110 6.88 -15.45 -7.06
C PRO A 110 5.54 -15.05 -7.69
N SER A 111 4.42 -15.60 -7.22
CA SER A 111 3.09 -15.20 -7.68
C SER A 111 2.71 -13.78 -7.25
N LEU A 112 3.46 -13.20 -6.31
CA LEU A 112 3.26 -11.86 -5.75
C LEU A 112 4.11 -10.77 -6.44
N PHE A 113 4.83 -11.05 -7.53
CA PHE A 113 5.61 -10.03 -8.24
C PHE A 113 5.08 -9.77 -9.64
N ASP A 114 4.36 -8.66 -9.81
CA ASP A 114 4.18 -8.01 -11.10
C ASP A 114 4.67 -6.56 -10.96
N ILE A 115 5.94 -6.31 -11.31
CA ILE A 115 6.59 -5.00 -11.19
C ILE A 115 6.59 -4.32 -12.57
N PRO A 116 5.60 -3.49 -12.92
CA PRO A 116 5.69 -2.65 -14.10
C PRO A 116 6.76 -1.58 -13.88
N ARG A 117 7.88 -1.69 -14.60
CA ARG A 117 8.96 -0.68 -14.63
C ARG A 117 8.59 0.40 -15.64
N TYR A 118 8.55 1.65 -15.20
CA TYR A 118 8.34 2.82 -16.06
C TYR A 118 9.69 3.50 -16.30
N PRO A 119 10.34 3.30 -17.45
CA PRO A 119 11.50 4.11 -17.83
C PRO A 119 11.05 5.56 -18.09
N ILE A 120 11.94 6.50 -17.78
CA ILE A 120 11.79 7.95 -18.00
C ILE A 120 11.78 8.24 -19.50
#